data_AF-A0A3R8Q7P3-F1
#
_entry.id   AF-A0A3R8Q7P3-F1
#
_cell.length_a   1.000
_cell.length_b   1.000
_cell.length_c   1.000
_cell.angle_alpha   90.00
_cell.angle_beta   90.00
_cell.angle_gamma   90.00
#
_symmetry.space_group_name_H-M   'P 1'
#
loop_
_entity.id
_entity.type
_entity.pdbx_description
1 polymer ?
#
loop_
_entity_poly.entity_id
_entity_poly.type
_entity_poly.pdbx_seq_one_letter_code
_entity_poly.pdbx_strand_id
1 'polypeptide(L)'
;MKNRLIAIGISVAAVTAAPAFGQAPSNEAAAKTEKKICKSFLNTGSRLNKTKICKTEAEWAEDRDENAKLLREKRGSQGGPQLGNEG
;
A
#
# COMPACT_ATOMS: atom_id res chain seq x y z
N MET A 1 -6.47 8.34 -43.82
CA MET A 1 -5.65 9.56 -43.93
C MET A 1 -4.32 9.27 -43.25
N LYS A 2 -3.28 9.02 -44.06
CA LYS A 2 -1.96 8.52 -43.65
C LYS A 2 -1.01 9.71 -43.72
N ASN A 3 -0.75 10.34 -42.57
CA ASN A 3 0.18 11.47 -42.52
C ASN A 3 1.62 10.97 -42.50
N ARG A 4 2.37 11.48 -43.46
CA ARG A 4 3.75 11.12 -43.77
C ARG A 4 4.71 11.78 -42.79
N LEU A 5 5.62 10.96 -42.28
CA LEU A 5 7.07 11.16 -42.18
C LEU A 5 7.55 12.62 -42.09
N ILE A 6 8.00 13.00 -40.90
CA ILE A 6 9.08 13.98 -40.73
C ILE A 6 10.14 13.28 -39.88
N ALA A 7 11.15 12.75 -40.57
CA ALA A 7 12.36 12.20 -39.97
C ALA A 7 13.29 13.38 -39.64
N ILE A 8 13.32 13.80 -38.38
CA ILE A 8 14.36 14.69 -37.86
C ILE A 8 15.39 13.79 -37.19
N GLY A 9 16.42 13.45 -37.97
CA GLY A 9 17.62 12.80 -37.48
C GLY A 9 18.45 13.81 -36.70
N ILE A 10 18.42 13.69 -35.37
CA ILE A 10 19.43 14.29 -34.50
C ILE A 10 20.23 13.11 -33.93
N SER A 11 21.35 12.82 -34.58
CA SER A 11 22.37 11.92 -34.06
C SER A 11 23.09 12.64 -32.92
N VAL A 12 22.59 12.48 -31.69
CA VAL A 12 23.32 12.90 -30.50
C VAL A 12 24.41 11.85 -30.24
N ALA A 13 25.66 12.32 -30.25
CA ALA A 13 26.85 11.52 -29.96
C ALA A 13 26.70 10.77 -28.62
N ALA A 14 27.06 9.49 -28.63
CA ALA A 14 27.15 8.68 -27.43
C ALA A 14 28.25 9.24 -26.52
N VAL A 15 27.86 9.97 -25.46
CA VAL A 15 28.74 10.28 -24.34
C VAL A 15 28.89 8.97 -23.56
N THR A 16 30.00 8.27 -23.74
CA THR A 16 30.38 7.17 -22.84
C THR A 16 30.81 7.78 -21.51
N ALA A 17 29.84 8.00 -20.62
CA ALA A 17 30.12 8.29 -19.22
C ALA A 17 30.85 7.07 -18.63
N ALA A 18 32.13 7.24 -18.30
CA ALA A 18 32.89 6.26 -17.54
C ALA A 18 32.19 6.02 -16.19
N PRO A 19 32.14 4.77 -15.68
CA PRO A 19 31.62 4.51 -14.35
C PRO A 19 32.57 5.14 -13.32
N ALA A 20 32.12 6.21 -12.68
CA ALA A 20 32.76 6.73 -11.49
C ALA A 20 32.55 5.72 -10.34
N PHE A 21 33.47 4.75 -10.22
CA PHE A 21 33.62 3.95 -9.02
C PHE A 21 34.15 4.86 -7.91
N GLY A 22 33.26 5.37 -7.07
CA GLY A 22 33.66 6.29 -6.00
C GLY A 22 32.53 6.95 -5.25
N GLN A 23 31.41 6.26 -5.01
CA GLN A 23 30.52 6.66 -3.93
C GLN A 23 31.08 6.06 -2.64
N ALA A 24 31.82 6.89 -1.90
CA ALA A 24 32.00 6.66 -0.47
C ALA A 24 30.62 6.38 0.14
N PRO A 25 30.48 5.42 1.07
CA PRO A 25 29.20 5.18 1.70
C PRO A 25 28.80 6.45 2.44
N SER A 26 27.92 7.23 1.83
CA SER A 26 27.12 8.24 2.52
C SER A 26 26.42 7.45 3.61
N ASN A 27 26.94 7.58 4.83
CA ASN A 27 26.24 7.20 6.04
C ASN A 27 25.13 8.25 6.23
N GLU A 28 24.21 8.31 5.25
CA GLU A 28 22.86 8.79 5.45
C GLU A 28 22.28 7.81 6.46
N ALA A 29 22.33 8.25 7.72
CA ALA A 29 21.63 7.66 8.84
C ALA A 29 20.34 7.05 8.30
N ALA A 30 20.29 5.72 8.28
CA ALA A 30 19.20 4.96 7.71
C ALA A 30 17.90 5.57 8.22
N ALA A 31 17.24 6.36 7.37
CA ALA A 31 15.87 6.78 7.58
C ALA A 31 15.17 5.46 7.86
N LYS A 32 14.72 5.26 9.09
CA LYS A 32 14.18 3.97 9.53
C LYS A 32 13.03 3.70 8.58
N THR A 33 13.29 2.89 7.56
CA THR A 33 12.28 2.52 6.58
C THR A 33 11.29 1.69 7.35
N GLU A 34 10.22 2.34 7.79
CA GLU A 34 9.10 1.74 8.48
C GLU A 34 8.73 0.46 7.73
N LYS A 35 9.01 -0.69 8.35
CA LYS A 35 8.85 -1.98 7.67
C LYS A 35 7.37 -2.19 7.39
N LYS A 36 7.04 -2.44 6.12
CA LYS A 36 5.67 -2.78 5.73
C LYS A 36 5.36 -4.21 6.18
N ILE A 37 4.29 -4.36 6.95
CA ILE A 37 3.72 -5.62 7.42
C ILE A 37 2.55 -5.97 6.50
N CYS A 38 2.69 -7.08 5.76
CA CYS A 38 1.65 -7.58 4.89
C CYS A 38 0.79 -8.65 5.56
N LYS A 39 -0.52 -8.46 5.59
CA LYS A 39 -1.51 -9.43 6.09
C LYS A 39 -2.41 -9.89 4.94
N SER A 40 -2.77 -11.17 4.95
CA SER A 40 -3.68 -11.77 3.97
C SER A 40 -5.04 -12.03 4.62
N PHE A 41 -6.10 -11.59 3.97
CA PHE A 41 -7.48 -11.74 4.43
C PHE A 41 -8.22 -12.65 3.46
N LEU A 42 -8.93 -13.64 4.01
CA LEU A 42 -9.86 -14.45 3.24
C LEU A 42 -11.08 -13.59 2.91
N ASN A 43 -11.50 -13.57 1.65
CA ASN A 43 -12.72 -12.89 1.30
C ASN A 43 -13.92 -13.78 1.67
N THR A 44 -14.85 -13.25 2.48
CA THR A 44 -16.04 -13.99 2.91
C THR A 44 -16.85 -14.45 1.70
N GLY A 45 -17.22 -15.74 1.65
CA GLY A 45 -17.92 -16.33 0.51
C GLY A 45 -17.03 -16.83 -0.63
N SER A 46 -15.70 -16.70 -0.52
CA SER A 46 -14.75 -17.30 -1.48
C SER A 46 -13.65 -18.08 -0.79
N ARG A 47 -13.46 -19.35 -1.18
CA ARG A 47 -12.40 -20.21 -0.65
C ARG A 47 -11.04 -19.96 -1.31
N LEU A 48 -11.05 -19.39 -2.51
CA LEU A 48 -9.84 -19.16 -3.32
C LEU A 48 -9.39 -17.69 -3.30
N ASN A 49 -10.31 -16.75 -3.11
CA ASN A 49 -9.98 -15.34 -3.18
C ASN A 49 -9.43 -14.83 -1.84
N LYS A 50 -8.22 -14.27 -1.88
CA LYS A 50 -7.53 -13.69 -0.73
C LYS A 50 -7.01 -12.31 -1.10
N THR A 51 -7.21 -11.34 -0.22
CA THR A 51 -6.69 -9.98 -0.39
C THR A 51 -5.48 -9.79 0.51
N LYS A 52 -4.37 -9.30 -0.06
CA LYS A 52 -3.16 -8.99 0.70
C LYS A 52 -3.07 -7.47 0.89
N ILE A 53 -2.97 -7.03 2.14
CA ILE A 53 -2.85 -5.61 2.51
C ILE A 53 -1.52 -5.42 3.22
N CYS A 54 -0.69 -4.51 2.72
CA CYS A 54 0.61 -4.18 3.28
C CYS A 54 0.60 -2.74 3.81
N LYS A 55 0.80 -2.59 5.12
CA LYS A 55 0.82 -1.31 5.83
C LYS A 55 1.99 -1.29 6.81
N THR A 56 2.45 -0.12 7.21
CA THR A 56 3.41 0.05 8.31
C THR A 56 2.78 -0.34 9.65
N GLU A 57 3.59 -0.45 10.69
CA GLU A 57 3.08 -0.74 12.04
C GLU A 57 2.17 0.38 12.56
N ALA A 58 2.54 1.64 12.32
CA ALA A 58 1.73 2.81 12.67
C ALA A 58 0.36 2.78 11.98
N GLU A 59 0.32 2.54 10.68
CA GLU A 59 -0.94 2.43 9.93
C GLU A 59 -1.83 1.26 10.40
N TRP A 60 -1.24 0.16 10.89
CA TRP A 60 -2.00 -0.94 11.49
C TRP A 60 -2.53 -0.60 12.90
N ALA A 61 -1.88 0.30 13.62
CA ALA A 61 -2.38 0.79 14.91
C ALA A 61 -3.59 1.70 14.68
N GLU A 62 -3.48 2.67 13.78
CA GLU A 62 -4.59 3.56 13.42
C GLU A 62 -5.81 2.79 12.92
N ASP A 63 -5.62 1.79 12.06
CA ASP A 63 -6.70 0.95 11.53
C ASP A 63 -7.48 0.24 12.65
N ARG A 64 -6.79 -0.21 13.71
CA ARG A 64 -7.42 -0.84 14.87
C ARG A 64 -8.22 0.16 15.71
N ASP A 65 -7.68 1.36 15.90
CA ASP A 65 -8.33 2.40 16.70
C ASP A 65 -9.59 2.92 16.03
N GLU A 66 -9.53 3.17 14.71
CA GLU A 66 -10.69 3.59 13.91
C GLU A 66 -11.75 2.49 13.88
N ASN A 67 -11.38 1.23 13.70
CA ASN A 67 -12.33 0.12 13.74
C ASN A 67 -12.99 0.00 15.13
N ALA A 68 -12.21 0.12 16.22
CA ALA A 68 -12.75 0.11 17.57
C ALA A 68 -13.72 1.28 17.83
N LYS A 69 -13.44 2.46 17.28
CA LYS A 69 -14.34 3.62 17.33
C LYS A 69 -15.64 3.37 16.56
N LEU A 70 -15.55 2.87 15.34
CA LEU A 70 -16.71 2.52 14.51
C LEU A 70 -17.61 1.49 15.23
N LEU A 71 -17.03 0.45 15.81
CA LEU A 71 -17.78 -0.55 16.58
C LEU A 71 -18.48 0.05 17.80
N ARG A 72 -17.82 0.97 18.52
CA ARG A 72 -18.43 1.68 19.66
C ARG A 72 -19.60 2.55 19.22
N GLU A 73 -19.44 3.31 18.14
CA GLU A 73 -20.50 4.15 17.56
C GLU A 73 -21.69 3.30 17.10
N LYS A 74 -21.41 2.23 16.35
CA LYS A 74 -22.45 1.29 15.88
C LYS A 74 -23.16 0.60 17.03
N ARG A 75 -22.47 0.26 18.12
CA ARG A 75 -23.12 -0.32 19.32
C ARG A 75 -24.02 0.69 20.04
N GLY A 76 -23.62 1.96 20.10
CA GLY A 76 -24.47 3.03 20.66
C GLY A 76 -25.70 3.31 19.80
N SER A 77 -25.58 3.16 18.47
CA SER A 77 -26.67 3.39 17.52
C SER A 77 -27.57 2.17 17.27
N GLN A 78 -27.06 0.93 17.42
CA GLN A 78 -27.79 -0.32 17.19
C GLN A 78 -28.31 -0.96 18.47
N GLY A 79 -28.72 -0.16 19.46
CA GLY A 79 -29.58 -0.63 20.56
C GLY A 79 -30.98 -0.99 20.07
N GLY A 80 -31.10 -1.90 19.10
CA GLY A 80 -32.35 -2.55 18.74
C GLY A 80 -32.66 -3.69 19.71
N PRO A 81 -33.93 -4.15 19.80
CA PRO A 81 -34.29 -5.24 20.70
C PRO A 81 -33.40 -6.46 20.40
N GLN A 82 -32.73 -6.99 21.44
CA GLN A 82 -32.15 -8.32 21.35
C GLN A 82 -33.31 -9.29 21.17
N LEU A 83 -33.55 -9.75 19.94
CA LEU A 83 -34.50 -10.82 19.67
C LEU A 83 -34.06 -12.02 20.51
N GLY A 84 -34.94 -12.38 21.45
CA GLY A 84 -34.64 -13.26 22.55
C GLY A 84 -34.14 -14.62 22.08
N ASN A 85 -33.20 -15.16 22.83
CA ASN A 85 -33.05 -16.60 22.92
C ASN A 85 -34.24 -17.11 23.74
N GLU A 86 -35.35 -17.42 23.06
CA GLU A 86 -36.47 -18.13 23.65
C GLU A 86 -36.09 -19.62 23.67
N GLY A 87 -36.08 -20.20 24.87
CA GLY A 87 -35.63 -21.57 25.15
C GLY A 87 -36.69 -22.63 24.89
#